data_AF-A0A256CBM5-F1
#
_entry.id   AF-A0A256CBM5-F1
#
_cell.length_a   1.000
_cell.length_b   1.000
_cell.length_c   1.000
_cell.angle_alpha   90.00
_cell.angle_beta   90.00
_cell.angle_gamma   90.00
#
_symmetry.space_group_name_H-M   'P 1'
#
loop_
_entity.id
_entity.type
_entity.pdbx_description
1 polymer ?
#
loop_
_entity_poly.entity_id
_entity_poly.type
_entity_poly.pdbx_seq_one_letter_code
_entity_poly.pdbx_strand_id
1 'polypeptide(L)' 'MSDMIDLIIKKAGGATELAKKLDITRPAVLHWKARGYKVPPIKHAFKIENITGIPKEEIWTDYFNSKPQNITNDGLEG' A
#
# COMPACT_ATOMS: atom_id res chain seq x y z
N MET A 1 11.56 -14.57 3.72
CA MET A 1 10.42 -14.00 2.97
C MET A 1 10.32 -12.54 3.40
N SER A 2 10.72 -11.60 2.55
CA SER A 2 10.75 -10.18 2.92
C SER A 2 9.32 -9.64 2.96
N ASP A 3 8.89 -9.24 4.15
CA ASP A 3 7.55 -8.75 4.44
C ASP A 3 7.33 -7.36 3.81
N MET A 4 6.23 -7.17 3.07
CA MET A 4 5.97 -5.94 2.31
C MET A 4 5.89 -4.71 3.24
N ILE A 5 5.37 -4.87 4.46
CA ILE A 5 5.33 -3.78 5.45
C ILE A 5 6.76 -3.40 5.86
N ASP A 6 7.65 -4.37 6.04
CA ASP A 6 9.05 -4.12 6.37
C ASP A 6 9.77 -3.36 5.24
N LEU A 7 9.50 -3.71 3.98
CA LEU A 7 10.04 -3.00 2.83
C LEU A 7 9.56 -1.53 2.79
N ILE A 8 8.26 -1.30 3.01
CA ILE A 8 7.67 0.04 3.05
C ILE A 8 8.29 0.86 4.19
N ILE A 9 8.43 0.26 5.38
CA ILE A 9 9.07 0.88 6.55
C ILE A 9 10.52 1.26 6.21
N LYS A 10 11.29 0.35 5.61
CA LYS A 10 12.68 0.58 5.24
C LYS A 10 12.81 1.71 4.22
N LYS A 11 12.02 1.69 3.14
CA LYS A 11 12.04 2.74 2.11
C LYS A 11 11.63 4.11 2.65
N ALA A 12 10.72 4.15 3.62
CA ALA A 12 10.28 5.40 4.22
C ALA A 12 11.32 6.05 5.15
N GLY A 13 12.39 5.33 5.52
CA GLY A 13 13.41 5.76 6.48
C GLY A 13 13.20 5.21 7.90
N GLY A 14 12.35 4.19 8.07
CA GLY A 14 12.02 3.56 9.34
C GLY A 14 10.57 3.83 9.80
N ALA A 15 10.14 3.10 10.83
CA ALA A 15 8.73 3.11 11.25
C ALA A 15 8.29 4.48 11.81
N THR A 16 9.21 5.19 12.44
CA THR A 16 8.97 6.55 12.96
C THR A 16 8.80 7.57 11.83
N GLU A 17 9.66 7.53 10.81
CA GLU A 17 9.57 8.43 9.66
C GLU A 17 8.35 8.14 8.80
N LEU A 18 8.02 6.87 8.60
CA LEU A 18 6.77 6.47 7.94
C LEU A 18 5.55 7.02 8.69
N ALA A 19 5.52 6.86 10.01
CA ALA A 19 4.41 7.33 10.84
C ALA A 19 4.21 8.85 10.73
N LYS A 20 5.31 9.63 10.81
CA LYS A 20 5.27 11.09 10.60
C LYS A 20 4.73 11.48 9.22
N LYS A 21 5.25 10.86 8.15
CA LYS A 21 4.82 11.17 6.77
C LYS A 21 3.37 10.77 6.49
N LEU A 22 2.88 9.73 7.16
CA LEU A 22 1.48 9.29 7.06
C LEU A 22 0.53 10.04 7.97
N ASP A 23 1.05 10.86 8.88
CA ASP A 23 0.31 11.55 9.94
C ASP A 23 -0.44 10.56 10.86
N ILE A 24 0.27 9.53 11.31
CA ILE A 24 -0.23 8.51 12.25
C ILE A 24 0.80 8.25 13.35
N THR A 25 0.40 7.50 14.37
CA THR A 25 1.31 7.14 15.46
C THR A 25 2.22 5.98 15.05
N ARG A 26 3.48 5.98 15.54
CA ARG A 26 4.43 4.86 15.33
C ARG A 26 3.87 3.49 15.76
N PRO A 27 3.16 3.36 16.90
CA PRO A 27 2.48 2.11 17.25
C PRO A 27 1.47 1.64 16.21
N ALA A 28 0.75 2.54 15.53
CA ALA A 28 -0.19 2.15 14.48
C ALA A 28 0.51 1.42 13.33
N VAL A 29 1.70 1.88 12.93
CA VAL A 29 2.54 1.21 11.92
C VAL A 29 2.97 -0.19 12.39
N LEU A 30 3.44 -0.31 13.64
CA LEU A 30 3.89 -1.60 14.18
C LEU A 30 2.73 -2.58 14.37
N HIS A 31 1.54 -2.07 14.73
CA HIS A 31 0.34 -2.88 14.90
C HIS A 31 -0.19 -3.47 13.60
N TRP A 32 0.22 -2.98 12.42
CA TRP A 32 -0.16 -3.62 11.16
C TRP A 32 0.33 -5.07 11.12
N LYS A 33 1.61 -5.31 11.43
CA LYS A 33 2.15 -6.67 11.48
C LYS A 33 1.53 -7.48 12.62
N ALA A 34 1.39 -6.87 13.80
CA ALA A 34 0.82 -7.56 14.98
C ALA A 34 -0.63 -8.01 14.77
N ARG A 35 -1.40 -7.31 13.94
CA ARG A 35 -2.77 -7.67 13.55
C ARG A 35 -2.84 -8.63 12.35
N GLY A 36 -1.70 -9.07 11.82
CA GLY A 36 -1.64 -10.00 10.70
C GLY A 36 -1.89 -9.36 9.33
N TYR A 37 -1.80 -8.04 9.20
CA TYR A 37 -1.85 -7.40 7.90
C TYR A 37 -0.60 -7.78 7.10
N LYS A 38 -0.79 -8.19 5.84
CA LYS A 38 0.32 -8.40 4.89
C LYS A 38 0.80 -7.08 4.27
N VAL A 39 -0.08 -6.08 4.23
CA VAL A 39 0.14 -4.77 3.61
C VAL A 39 -0.57 -3.69 4.44
N PRO A 40 -0.13 -2.42 4.41
CA PRO A 40 -0.76 -1.36 5.18
C PRO A 40 -2.24 -1.13 4.76
N PRO A 41 -3.07 -0.47 5.58
CA PRO A 41 -4.44 -0.14 5.20
C PRO A 41 -4.51 0.69 3.90
N ILE A 42 -5.41 0.32 2.99
CA ILE A 42 -5.57 0.94 1.65
C ILE A 42 -5.79 2.46 1.69
N LYS A 43 -6.35 2.99 2.79
CA LYS A 43 -6.52 4.44 3.00
C LYS A 43 -5.21 5.24 2.95
N HIS A 44 -4.07 4.57 3.15
CA HIS A 44 -2.74 5.18 3.07
C HIS A 44 -2.07 4.96 1.71
N ALA A 45 -2.72 4.31 0.75
CA ALA A 45 -2.08 3.86 -0.48
C ALA A 45 -1.41 4.96 -1.28
N PHE A 46 -2.12 6.05 -1.54
CA PHE A 46 -1.58 7.19 -2.27
C PHE A 46 -0.37 7.82 -1.57
N LYS A 47 -0.44 7.99 -0.23
CA LYS A 47 0.68 8.54 0.53
C LYS A 47 1.88 7.57 0.54
N ILE A 48 1.64 6.28 0.71
CA ILE A 48 2.71 5.26 0.71
C ILE A 48 3.40 5.18 -0.65
N GLU A 49 2.65 5.24 -1.74
CA GLU A 49 3.21 5.30 -3.10
C GLU A 49 4.12 6.52 -3.25
N ASN A 50 3.67 7.69 -2.81
CA ASN A 50 4.48 8.91 -2.86
C ASN A 50 5.75 8.84 -1.97
N ILE A 51 5.67 8.22 -0.78
CA ILE A 51 6.79 8.11 0.16
C ILE A 51 7.83 7.08 -0.29
N THR A 52 7.37 5.96 -0.84
CA THR A 52 8.22 4.79 -1.12
C THR A 52 8.60 4.65 -2.59
N GLY A 53 7.88 5.35 -3.48
CA GLY A 53 7.98 5.19 -4.93
C GLY A 53 7.50 3.84 -5.44
N ILE A 54 6.90 2.99 -4.59
CA ILE A 54 6.36 1.70 -5.00
C ILE A 54 4.91 1.93 -5.44
N PRO A 55 4.54 1.52 -6.67
CA PRO A 55 3.15 1.60 -7.12
C PRO A 55 2.20 0.90 -6.15
N LYS A 56 1.09 1.55 -5.82
CA LYS A 56 0.05 0.97 -4.96
C LYS A 56 -0.53 -0.34 -5.52
N GLU A 57 -0.55 -0.49 -6.83
CA GLU A 57 -1.01 -1.73 -7.49
C GLU A 57 -0.09 -2.92 -7.19
N GLU A 58 1.21 -2.68 -6.98
CA GLU A 58 2.16 -3.71 -6.56
C GLU A 58 2.09 -4.03 -5.07
N ILE A 59 1.71 -3.05 -4.23
CA ILE A 59 1.53 -3.27 -2.80
C ILE A 59 0.21 -3.99 -2.54
N TRP A 60 -0.90 -3.47 -3.06
CA TRP A 60 -2.25 -3.98 -2.82
C TRP A 60 -2.75 -4.87 -3.97
N THR A 61 -1.91 -5.77 -4.46
CA THR A 61 -2.23 -6.67 -5.59
C THR A 61 -3.56 -7.40 -5.40
N ASP A 62 -3.82 -7.93 -4.20
CA ASP A 62 -5.07 -8.63 -3.88
C ASP A 62 -6.31 -7.74 -4.03
N TYR A 63 -6.22 -6.47 -3.60
CA TYR A 63 -7.30 -5.49 -3.72
C TYR A 63 -7.57 -5.12 -5.19
N PHE A 64 -6.52 -4.91 -5.99
CA PHE A 64 -6.64 -4.50 -7.39
C PHE A 64 -6.93 -5.66 -8.34
N ASN A 65 -6.46 -6.88 -8.05
CA ASN A 65 -6.79 -8.10 -8.79
C ASN A 65 -8.22 -8.57 -8.51
N SER A 66 -8.75 -8.31 -7.31
CA SER A 66 -10.14 -8.65 -6.96
C SER A 66 -11.17 -7.70 -7.56
N LYS A 67 -10.76 -6.51 -8.01
CA LYS A 67 -11.62 -5.67 -8.85
C LYS A 67 -11.47 -6.18 -10.29
N PRO A 68 -12.53 -6.72 -10.91
CA PRO A 68 -12.45 -7.04 -12.33
C PRO A 68 -12.09 -5.74 -13.05
N GLN A 69 -10.93 -5.75 -13.69
CA GLN A 69 -10.63 -4.79 -14.75
C GLN A 69 -11.78 -4.97 -15.75
N ASN A 70 -12.74 -4.07 -15.74
CA ASN A 70 -13.74 -3.99 -16.79
C ASN A 70 -12.99 -3.54 -18.03
N ILE A 71 -12.37 -4.50 -18.71
CA ILE A 71 -11.76 -4.33 -20.02
C ILE A 71 -12.90 -3.94 -20.95
N THR A 72 -12.90 -2.66 -21.30
CA THR A 72 -13.77 -1.95 -22.23
C THR A 72 -14.07 -2.79 -23.48
N ASN A 73 -15.35 -3.00 -23.78
CA ASN A 73 -15.85 -3.23 -25.14
C ASN A 73 -16.92 -2.17 -25.45
N ASP A 74 -16.58 -0.88 -25.30
CA ASP A 74 -17.44 0.20 -25.77
C ASP A 74 -16.59 1.15 -26.61
N GLY A 75 -16.64 0.93 -27.93
CA GLY A 75 -15.94 1.75 -28.91
C GLY A 75 -15.44 1.00 -30.14
N LEU A 76 -16.37 0.53 -30.99
CA LEU A 76 -16.38 0.68 -32.46
C LEU A 76 -17.49 -0.20 -33.07
N GLU A 77 -18.74 0.21 -32.87
CA GLU A 77 -19.79 0.00 -33.89
C GLU A 77 -20.45 1.36 -34.15
N GLY A 78 -20.47 1.77 -35.43
CA GLY A 78 -21.05 3.03 -35.90
C GLY A 78 -20.29 3.62 -37.06
#